data_AF-A0A4Y2L4P3-F1
#
_entry.id   AF-A0A4Y2L4P3-F1
#
_cell.length_a   1.000
_cell.length_b   1.000
_cell.length_c   1.000
_cell.angle_alpha   90.00
_cell.angle_beta   90.00
_cell.angle_gamma   90.00
#
_symmetry.space_group_name_H-M   'P 1'
#
loop_
_entity.id
_entity.type
_entity.pdbx_description
1 polymer ?
#
loop_
_entity_poly.entity_id
_entity_poly.type
_entity_poly.pdbx_seq_one_letter_code
_entity_poly.pdbx_strand_id
1 'polypeptide(L)'
;MLESSKVSVTSADIPIQRNKLNDRIYHYKNVIKVQNLSNKLWIHGPSEAPRGNTVTLSCETDVSNPKSELSWTVDGQTVEKAEENVRETTDGWITTSNITITLNRQ
;
A
#
# COMPACT_ATOMS: atom_id res chain seq x y z
N MET A 1 -21.58 9.34 -1.08
CA MET A 1 -20.35 8.83 -0.42
C MET A 1 -20.49 7.31 -0.44
N LEU A 2 -19.83 6.62 -1.37
CA LEU A 2 -19.98 5.17 -1.54
C LEU A 2 -18.96 4.48 -0.64
N GLU A 3 -19.44 3.89 0.45
CA GLU A 3 -18.65 3.00 1.29
C GLU A 3 -18.37 1.72 0.49
N SER A 4 -17.10 1.47 0.15
CA SER A 4 -16.71 0.20 -0.45
C SER A 4 -16.77 -0.87 0.63
N SER A 5 -17.85 -1.66 0.63
CA SER A 5 -17.98 -2.85 1.48
C SER A 5 -16.84 -3.83 1.16
N LYS A 6 -15.84 -3.90 2.04
CA LYS A 6 -14.72 -4.84 1.91
C LYS A 6 -15.25 -6.24 2.25
N VAL A 7 -15.40 -7.10 1.25
CA VAL A 7 -15.78 -8.51 1.46
C VAL A 7 -14.50 -9.31 1.63
N SER A 8 -14.21 -9.72 2.86
CA SER A 8 -13.10 -10.64 3.17
C SER A 8 -13.62 -12.07 3.08
N VAL A 9 -13.15 -12.85 2.11
CA VAL A 9 -13.46 -14.29 2.02
C VAL A 9 -12.35 -15.06 2.73
N THR A 10 -12.70 -15.76 3.81
CA THR A 10 -11.76 -16.62 4.54
C THR A 10 -11.82 -18.05 4.02
N SER A 11 -10.78 -18.84 4.28
CA SER A 11 -10.78 -20.28 3.91
C SER A 11 -11.94 -21.06 4.55
N ALA A 12 -12.48 -20.58 5.68
CA ALA A 12 -13.62 -21.19 6.37
C ALA A 12 -14.96 -21.01 5.63
N ASP A 13 -15.07 -20.03 4.72
CA ASP A 13 -16.31 -19.72 4.00
C ASP A 13 -16.52 -20.59 2.75
N ILE A 14 -15.56 -21.46 2.42
CA ILE A 14 -15.65 -22.36 1.27
C ILE A 14 -16.38 -23.63 1.69
N PRO A 15 -17.58 -23.91 1.16
CA PRO A 15 -18.33 -25.11 1.52
C PRO A 15 -17.54 -26.37 1.12
N ILE A 16 -17.13 -27.16 2.11
CA ILE A 16 -16.48 -28.46 1.90
C ILE A 16 -17.53 -29.43 1.37
N GLN A 17 -17.49 -29.73 0.07
CA GLN A 17 -18.29 -30.80 -0.52
C GLN A 17 -17.71 -32.15 -0.07
N ARG A 18 -18.28 -32.74 0.98
CA ARG A 18 -17.85 -34.02 1.54
C ARG A 18 -18.34 -35.18 0.65
N ASN A 19 -17.51 -35.62 -0.29
CA ASN A 19 -17.84 -36.81 -1.11
C ASN A 19 -17.53 -38.09 -0.31
N LYS A 20 -18.53 -38.97 -0.11
CA LYS A 20 -18.46 -40.15 0.79
C LYS A 20 -17.71 -41.37 0.21
N LEU A 21 -16.88 -41.18 -0.81
CA LEU A 21 -16.10 -42.26 -1.43
C LEU A 21 -14.63 -41.82 -1.50
N ASN A 22 -13.77 -42.52 -0.77
CA ASN A 22 -12.35 -42.27 -0.49
C ASN A 22 -12.08 -41.34 0.71
N ASP A 23 -11.63 -41.98 1.80
CA ASP A 23 -11.18 -41.41 3.07
C ASP A 23 -9.83 -40.65 2.95
N ARG A 24 -9.64 -39.90 1.86
CA ARG A 24 -8.52 -38.98 1.67
C ARG A 24 -9.00 -37.57 1.91
N ILE A 25 -8.84 -37.12 3.15
CA ILE A 25 -9.10 -35.72 3.54
C ILE A 25 -8.03 -34.84 2.88
N TYR A 26 -8.42 -34.15 1.80
CA TYR A 26 -7.58 -33.13 1.18
C TYR A 26 -7.64 -31.86 2.03
N HIS A 27 -6.53 -31.53 2.71
CA HIS A 27 -6.37 -30.24 3.35
C HIS A 27 -6.15 -29.20 2.26
N TYR A 28 -7.18 -28.42 1.95
CA TYR A 28 -7.01 -27.27 1.05
C TYR A 28 -6.19 -26.21 1.81
N LYS A 29 -4.87 -26.21 1.64
CA LYS A 29 -4.01 -25.13 2.15
C LYS A 29 -4.00 -23.96 1.15
N ASN A 30 -5.16 -23.62 0.60
CA ASN A 30 -5.30 -22.56 -0.38
C ASN A 30 -5.53 -21.25 0.37
N VAL A 31 -4.47 -20.48 0.60
CA VAL A 31 -4.59 -19.10 1.07
C VAL A 31 -5.03 -18.25 -0.13
N ILE A 32 -6.32 -17.91 -0.19
CA ILE A 32 -6.82 -16.96 -1.19
C ILE A 32 -6.25 -15.59 -0.83
N LYS A 33 -5.37 -15.04 -1.68
CA LYS A 33 -4.86 -13.67 -1.53
C LYS A 33 -5.62 -12.75 -2.50
N VAL A 34 -6.45 -11.87 -1.95
CA VAL A 34 -7.13 -10.82 -2.73
C VAL A 34 -6.14 -9.69 -2.96
N GLN A 35 -5.96 -9.26 -4.21
CA GLN A 35 -5.16 -8.08 -4.54
C GLN A 35 -6.03 -6.81 -4.40
N ASN A 36 -5.50 -5.80 -3.73
CA ASN A 36 -6.09 -4.47 -3.66
C ASN A 36 -5.01 -3.41 -3.84
N LEU A 37 -5.30 -2.41 -4.67
CA LEU A 37 -4.48 -1.21 -4.77
C LEU A 37 -4.90 -0.24 -3.67
N SER A 38 -3.94 0.48 -3.10
CA SER A 38 -4.24 1.59 -2.21
C SER A 38 -4.91 2.70 -3.02
N ASN A 39 -6.07 3.18 -2.56
CA ASN A 39 -6.80 4.28 -3.19
C ASN A 39 -6.68 5.59 -2.40
N LYS A 40 -5.92 5.59 -1.30
CA LYS A 40 -5.74 6.72 -0.40
C LYS A 40 -4.27 6.81 0.01
N LEU A 41 -3.78 8.05 0.05
CA LEU A 41 -2.46 8.36 0.55
C LEU A 41 -2.53 9.68 1.31
N TRP A 42 -1.55 9.88 2.20
CA TRP A 42 -1.38 11.11 2.96
C TRP A 42 0.02 11.64 2.74
N ILE A 43 0.11 12.94 2.42
CA ILE A 43 1.37 13.64 2.27
C ILE A 43 1.55 14.57 3.47
N HIS A 44 2.70 14.47 4.13
CA HIS A 44 3.09 15.26 5.29
C HIS A 44 4.33 16.09 4.95
N GLY A 45 4.38 17.30 5.50
CA GLY A 45 5.50 18.21 5.33
C GLY A 45 5.07 19.66 5.45
N PRO A 46 6.03 20.60 5.41
CA PRO A 46 5.73 22.03 5.40
C PRO A 46 5.01 22.41 4.10
N SER A 47 3.94 23.22 4.21
CA SER A 47 3.24 23.78 3.05
C SER A 47 4.00 24.96 2.43
N GLU A 48 4.86 25.62 3.21
CA GLU A 48 5.63 26.78 2.81
C GLU A 48 7.01 26.75 3.48
N ALA A 49 8.02 27.23 2.77
CA ALA A 49 9.36 27.44 3.32
C ALA A 49 10.08 28.56 2.56
N PRO A 50 11.07 29.22 3.21
CA PRO A 50 11.92 30.20 2.53
C PRO A 50 12.64 29.62 1.32
N ARG A 51 12.93 30.48 0.34
CA ARG A 51 13.72 30.08 -0.84
C ARG A 51 15.12 29.65 -0.43
N GLY A 52 15.62 28.61 -1.09
CA GLY A 52 16.92 28.02 -0.79
C GLY A 52 16.92 27.09 0.42
N ASN A 53 15.80 26.96 1.15
CA ASN A 53 15.71 26.01 2.24
C ASN A 53 15.45 24.60 1.71
N THR A 54 15.95 23.63 2.47
CA THR A 54 15.65 22.21 2.28
C THR A 54 14.43 21.84 3.09
N VAL A 55 13.50 21.13 2.47
CA VAL A 55 12.30 20.58 3.11
C VAL A 55 12.23 19.08 2.88
N THR A 56 11.67 18.38 3.86
CA THR A 56 11.37 16.95 3.77
C THR A 56 9.87 16.76 3.64
N LEU A 57 9.47 15.99 2.63
CA LEU A 57 8.10 15.54 2.43
C LEU A 57 8.03 14.04 2.68
N SER A 58 6.94 13.58 3.27
CA SER A 58 6.65 12.18 3.53
C SER A 58 5.31 11.82 2.91
N CYS A 59 5.21 10.66 2.27
CA CYS A 59 3.98 10.11 1.74
C CYS A 59 3.76 8.73 2.34
N GLU A 60 2.55 8.47 2.85
CA GLU A 60 2.14 7.19 3.40
C GLU A 60 0.90 6.69 2.68
N THR A 61 0.90 5.42 2.24
CA THR A 61 -0.27 4.79 1.62
C THR A 61 -1.19 4.19 2.66
N ASP A 62 -2.49 4.12 2.36
CA ASP A 62 -3.37 3.15 3.02
C ASP A 62 -2.95 1.71 2.66
N VAL A 63 -3.45 0.72 3.38
CA VAL A 63 -3.07 -0.70 3.24
C VAL A 63 -3.32 -1.21 1.81
N SER A 64 -2.28 -1.73 1.15
CA SER A 64 -2.33 -2.35 -0.17
C SER A 64 -1.88 -3.81 -0.17
N ASN A 65 -2.27 -4.56 -1.21
CA ASN A 65 -1.78 -5.90 -1.49
C ASN A 65 -1.71 -6.11 -3.01
N PRO A 66 -0.52 -6.19 -3.62
CA PRO A 66 0.81 -6.16 -3.01
C PRO A 66 1.19 -4.76 -2.50
N LYS A 67 2.38 -4.63 -1.89
CA LYS A 67 2.92 -3.32 -1.48
C LYS A 67 2.89 -2.31 -2.63
N SER A 68 2.57 -1.07 -2.30
CA SER A 68 2.54 0.02 -3.26
C SER A 68 3.96 0.49 -3.59
N GLU A 69 4.17 0.87 -4.85
CA GLU A 69 5.39 1.55 -5.33
C GLU A 69 5.08 3.05 -5.43
N LEU A 70 5.96 3.89 -4.88
CA LEU A 70 5.77 5.33 -4.84
C LEU A 70 6.77 6.02 -5.76
N SER A 71 6.30 7.03 -6.50
CA SER A 71 7.13 7.88 -7.33
C SER A 71 6.82 9.34 -7.07
N TRP A 72 7.87 10.16 -7.06
CA TRP A 72 7.77 11.57 -6.75
C TRP A 72 8.15 12.38 -7.97
N THR A 73 7.34 13.39 -8.28
CA THR A 73 7.65 14.39 -9.29
C THR A 73 7.52 15.77 -8.65
N VAL A 74 8.59 16.56 -8.70
CA VAL A 74 8.66 17.92 -8.16
C VAL A 74 9.02 18.85 -9.30
N ASP A 75 8.21 19.88 -9.54
CA ASP A 75 8.39 20.85 -10.64
C ASP A 75 8.62 20.21 -12.02
N GLY A 76 7.94 19.09 -12.28
CA GLY A 76 8.04 18.34 -13.54
C GLY A 76 9.26 17.43 -13.66
N GLN A 77 10.10 17.35 -12.62
CA GLN A 77 11.25 16.45 -12.57
C GLN A 77 10.99 15.28 -11.62
N THR A 78 11.22 14.06 -12.10
CA THR A 78 11.15 12.86 -11.26
C THR A 78 12.28 12.88 -10.23
N VAL A 79 11.96 12.64 -8.96
CA VAL A 79 12.93 12.52 -7.89
C VAL A 79 13.46 11.10 -7.87
N GLU A 80 14.73 10.91 -8.23
CA GLU A 80 15.36 9.57 -8.27
C GLU A 80 15.70 9.03 -6.88
N LYS A 81 15.92 9.91 -5.90
CA LYS A 81 16.32 9.56 -4.54
C LYS A 81 15.17 9.78 -3.57
N ALA A 82 14.41 8.71 -3.32
CA ALA A 82 13.44 8.64 -2.25
C ALA A 82 13.86 7.56 -1.26
N GLU A 83 13.68 7.84 0.03
CA GLU A 83 13.82 6.85 1.08
C GLU A 83 12.48 6.13 1.24
N GLU A 84 12.43 4.83 0.96
CA GLU A 84 11.22 4.03 1.11
C GLU A 84 11.29 3.07 2.30
N ASN A 85 10.18 2.95 3.00
CA ASN A 85 9.95 1.96 4.04
C ASN A 85 8.64 1.21 3.77
N VAL A 86 8.64 -0.09 4.04
CA VAL A 86 7.45 -0.93 3.89
C VAL A 86 7.16 -1.61 5.22
N ARG A 87 5.94 -1.42 5.71
CA ARG A 87 5.42 -2.04 6.92
C ARG A 87 4.39 -3.09 6.56
N GLU A 88 4.58 -4.32 7.04
CA GLU A 88 3.58 -5.38 6.93
C GLU A 88 2.51 -5.23 8.02
N THR A 89 1.27 -5.52 7.65
CA THR A 89 0.08 -5.52 8.51
C THR A 89 -0.67 -6.84 8.34
N THR A 90 -1.70 -7.07 9.15
CA THR A 90 -2.58 -8.24 8.97
C THR A 90 -3.32 -8.23 7.63
N ASP A 91 -3.55 -7.05 7.06
CA ASP A 91 -4.43 -6.84 5.90
C ASP A 91 -3.67 -6.52 4.60
N GLY A 92 -2.33 -6.46 4.65
CA GLY A 92 -1.47 -6.08 3.53
C GLY A 92 -0.25 -5.29 3.97
N TRP A 93 0.20 -4.36 3.13
CA TRP A 93 1.39 -3.53 3.34
C TRP A 93 1.04 -2.05 3.32
N ILE A 94 1.73 -1.28 4.16
CA ILE A 94 1.76 0.18 4.12
C ILE A 94 3.14 0.57 3.60
N THR A 95 3.19 1.39 2.55
CA THR A 95 4.45 1.95 2.03
C THR A 95 4.54 3.41 2.45
N THR A 96 5.67 3.79 3.04
CA THR A 96 6.02 5.18 3.33
C THR A 96 7.22 5.57 2.47
N SER A 97 7.18 6.74 1.85
CA SER A 97 8.29 7.28 1.06
C SER A 97 8.59 8.71 1.49
N ASN A 98 9.86 9.02 1.70
CA ASN A 98 10.34 10.34 2.10
C ASN A 98 11.27 10.90 1.03
N ILE A 99 11.07 12.16 0.67
CA ILE A 99 11.99 12.91 -0.19
C ILE A 99 12.47 14.16 0.52
N THR A 100 13.69 14.57 0.21
CA THR A 100 14.25 15.82 0.70
C THR A 100 14.66 16.66 -0.51
N ILE A 101 14.08 17.85 -0.62
CA ILE A 101 14.27 18.74 -1.77
C ILE A 101 14.70 20.12 -1.30
N THR A 102 15.51 20.80 -2.10
CA THR A 102 15.86 22.21 -1.87
C THR A 102 14.99 23.08 -2.78
N LEU A 103 14.29 24.06 -2.19
CA LEU A 103 13.37 24.95 -2.91
C LEU A 103 14.15 26.07 -3.61
N ASN A 104 14.76 25.73 -4.74
CA ASN A 104 15.42 26.67 -5.62
C ASN A 104 14.44 27.04 -6.74
N ARG A 105 13.78 28.17 -6.61
CA ARG A 105 12.84 28.67 -7.61
C ARG A 105 13.47 28.64 -9.02
N GLN A 106 12.74 28.15 -10.03
CA GLN A 106 13.03 28.32 -11.46
C GLN A 106 12.96 29.79 -11.91
#